data_AF-A0A7X0IXT4-F1
#
_entry.id   AF-A0A7X0IXT4-F1
#
_cell.length_a   1.000
_cell.length_b   1.000
_cell.length_c   1.000
_cell.angle_alpha   90.00
_cell.angle_beta   90.00
_cell.angle_gamma   90.00
#
_symmetry.space_group_name_H-M   'P 1'
#
loop_
_entity.id
_entity.type
_entity.pdbx_description
1 polymer ?
#
loop_
_entity_poly.entity_id
_entity_poly.type
_entity_poly.pdbx_seq_one_letter_code
_entity_poly.pdbx_strand_id
1 'polypeptide(L)'
;MNLINKTYHPVRLTQSIDTCRERLQTLQAQNPSHTLDEISRQAYAGLPQEEFDRRVHDSVAITNTINRWAHKGRRIFDFSALMEELADATAIEFNSLPDGTYPACFYAHFGYGAGLYLKNEMDRYVSGVYVTSLEEDDEPSLSFIFSVNSLDPLPLQKMSMPDIMRERTCLARIAVSKKDISQLFTEVPIGDPELVVDPVYRAATLRALVALRHIVTPKLEEENDRYTAFGRMW
;
A
#
# COMPACT_ATOMS: atom_id res chain seq x y z
N MET A 1 -8.96 2.41 -25.61
CA MET A 1 -8.73 1.56 -24.41
C MET A 1 -7.70 2.29 -23.56
N ASN A 2 -8.13 2.93 -22.45
CA ASN A 2 -7.33 3.89 -21.68
C ASN A 2 -6.11 3.24 -21.01
N LEU A 3 -4.91 3.79 -21.28
CA LEU A 3 -3.64 3.41 -20.66
C LEU A 3 -3.62 3.59 -19.12
N ILE A 4 -4.55 4.37 -18.58
CA ILE A 4 -4.62 4.76 -17.15
C ILE A 4 -4.90 3.56 -16.23
N ASN A 5 -5.51 2.47 -16.72
CA ASN A 5 -5.85 1.32 -15.88
C ASN A 5 -4.72 0.28 -15.70
N LYS A 6 -3.55 0.45 -16.33
CA LYS A 6 -2.45 -0.53 -16.22
C LYS A 6 -1.34 -0.13 -15.24
N THR A 7 -1.37 1.07 -14.68
CA THR A 7 -0.23 1.66 -13.95
C THR A 7 -0.34 1.55 -12.42
N TYR A 8 -1.54 1.33 -11.89
CA TYR A 8 -1.72 1.28 -10.44
C TYR A 8 -1.41 -0.09 -9.85
N HIS A 9 -0.70 -0.08 -8.73
CA HIS A 9 -0.33 -1.28 -8.00
C HIS A 9 -1.52 -2.21 -7.68
N PRO A 10 -2.71 -1.75 -7.22
CA PRO A 10 -3.84 -2.65 -6.99
C PRO A 10 -4.25 -3.50 -8.20
N VAL A 11 -4.19 -2.94 -9.42
CA VAL A 11 -4.56 -3.65 -10.63
C VAL A 11 -3.50 -4.70 -10.96
N ARG A 12 -2.23 -4.29 -10.94
CA ARG A 12 -1.10 -5.17 -11.23
C ARG A 12 -1.00 -6.31 -10.23
N LEU A 13 -1.17 -6.01 -8.94
CA LEU A 13 -1.16 -7.00 -7.88
C LEU A 13 -2.29 -8.04 -8.03
N THR A 14 -3.49 -7.60 -8.41
CA THR A 14 -4.60 -8.53 -8.71
C THR A 14 -4.23 -9.49 -9.84
N GLN A 15 -3.66 -8.96 -10.93
CA GLN A 15 -3.19 -9.77 -12.06
C GLN A 15 -2.10 -10.77 -11.65
N SER A 16 -1.15 -10.34 -10.80
CA SER A 16 -0.10 -11.22 -10.25
C SER A 16 -0.68 -12.34 -9.39
N ILE A 17 -1.67 -12.04 -8.54
CA ILE A 17 -2.37 -13.03 -7.71
C ILE A 17 -3.09 -14.05 -8.58
N ASP A 18 -3.84 -13.59 -9.59
CA ASP A 18 -4.59 -14.46 -10.50
C ASP A 18 -3.64 -15.35 -11.31
N THR A 19 -2.55 -14.77 -11.85
CA THR A 19 -1.52 -15.52 -12.58
C THR A 19 -0.88 -16.61 -11.71
N CYS A 20 -0.52 -16.29 -10.46
CA CYS A 20 0.00 -17.29 -9.52
C CYS A 20 -1.02 -18.40 -9.24
N ARG A 21 -2.29 -18.05 -9.05
CA ARG A 21 -3.37 -19.00 -8.79
C ARG A 21 -3.55 -19.98 -9.95
N GLU A 22 -3.65 -19.46 -11.18
CA GLU A 22 -3.82 -20.27 -12.39
C GLU A 22 -2.65 -21.23 -12.61
N ARG A 23 -1.41 -20.76 -12.40
CA ARG A 23 -0.20 -21.60 -12.51
C ARG A 23 -0.16 -22.69 -11.46
N LEU A 24 -0.48 -22.38 -10.21
CA LEU A 24 -0.55 -23.38 -9.13
C LEU A 24 -1.64 -24.42 -9.40
N GLN A 25 -2.81 -24.00 -9.87
CA GLN A 25 -3.89 -24.91 -10.27
C GLN A 25 -3.47 -25.84 -11.42
N THR A 26 -2.74 -25.29 -12.41
CA THR A 26 -2.22 -26.07 -13.53
C THR A 26 -1.19 -27.11 -13.05
N LEU A 27 -0.25 -26.71 -12.19
CA LEU A 27 0.73 -27.62 -11.61
C LEU A 27 0.07 -28.70 -10.74
N GLN A 28 -0.97 -28.36 -9.98
CA GLN A 28 -1.73 -29.32 -9.20
C GLN A 28 -2.47 -30.33 -10.08
N ALA A 29 -3.09 -29.87 -11.17
CA ALA A 29 -3.75 -30.75 -12.14
C ALA A 29 -2.76 -31.70 -12.85
N GLN A 30 -1.52 -31.24 -13.09
CA GLN A 30 -0.45 -32.05 -13.66
C GLN A 30 0.17 -33.03 -12.66
N ASN A 31 -0.01 -32.80 -11.35
CA ASN A 31 0.62 -33.55 -10.27
C ASN A 31 -0.40 -33.94 -9.18
N PRO A 32 -1.47 -34.71 -9.51
CA PRO A 32 -2.60 -34.95 -8.60
C PRO A 32 -2.24 -35.76 -7.35
N SER A 33 -1.09 -36.46 -7.35
CA SER A 33 -0.60 -37.22 -6.20
C SER A 33 0.22 -36.39 -5.21
N HIS A 34 0.63 -35.16 -5.57
CA HIS A 34 1.37 -34.28 -4.68
C HIS A 34 0.44 -33.43 -3.82
N THR A 35 0.87 -33.16 -2.60
CA THR A 35 0.23 -32.20 -1.69
C THR A 35 0.39 -30.77 -2.20
N LEU A 36 -0.48 -29.86 -1.75
CA LEU A 36 -0.40 -28.44 -2.09
C LEU A 36 0.95 -27.81 -1.67
N ASP A 37 1.51 -28.27 -0.55
CA ASP A 37 2.79 -27.80 -0.04
C ASP A 37 3.95 -28.23 -0.95
N GLU A 38 3.95 -29.47 -1.44
CA GLU A 38 4.94 -29.96 -2.41
C GLU A 38 4.86 -29.19 -3.73
N ILE A 39 3.64 -28.98 -4.24
CA ILE A 39 3.40 -28.20 -5.47
C ILE A 39 3.86 -26.75 -5.30
N SER A 40 3.57 -26.14 -4.15
CA SER A 40 3.99 -24.77 -3.86
C SER A 40 5.51 -24.67 -3.78
N ARG A 41 6.16 -25.59 -3.03
CA ARG A 41 7.63 -25.64 -2.95
C ARG A 41 8.28 -25.83 -4.32
N GLN A 42 7.72 -26.68 -5.17
CA GLN A 42 8.19 -26.86 -6.53
C GLN A 42 8.03 -25.59 -7.38
N ALA A 43 6.86 -24.95 -7.31
CA ALA A 43 6.57 -23.73 -8.06
C ALA A 43 7.52 -22.58 -7.67
N TYR A 44 7.91 -22.51 -6.40
CA TYR A 44 8.74 -21.43 -5.84
C TYR A 44 10.19 -21.83 -5.56
N ALA A 45 10.72 -22.90 -6.16
CA ALA A 45 12.04 -23.45 -5.86
C ALA A 45 13.23 -22.46 -6.02
N GLY A 46 13.03 -21.32 -6.71
CA GLY A 46 14.01 -20.23 -6.82
C GLY A 46 14.07 -19.26 -5.62
N LEU A 47 13.27 -19.49 -4.58
CA LEU A 47 13.31 -18.72 -3.32
C LEU A 47 13.96 -19.56 -2.21
N PRO A 48 14.96 -19.02 -1.49
CA PRO A 48 15.40 -19.60 -0.21
C PRO A 48 14.20 -19.77 0.73
N GLN A 49 14.20 -20.84 1.55
CA GLN A 49 13.06 -21.18 2.41
C GLN A 49 12.62 -20.02 3.31
N GLU A 50 13.58 -19.34 3.93
CA GLU A 50 13.32 -18.18 4.79
C GLU A 50 12.67 -17.01 4.02
N GLU A 51 13.14 -16.74 2.80
CA GLU A 51 12.54 -15.72 1.92
C GLU A 51 11.12 -16.13 1.53
N PHE A 52 10.90 -17.41 1.19
CA PHE A 52 9.60 -17.94 0.83
C PHE A 52 8.59 -17.77 1.97
N ASP A 53 8.94 -18.21 3.19
CA ASP A 53 8.04 -18.14 4.36
C ASP A 53 7.69 -16.69 4.71
N ARG A 54 8.67 -15.79 4.67
CA ARG A 54 8.43 -14.35 4.86
C ARG A 54 7.47 -13.79 3.81
N ARG A 55 7.69 -14.09 2.53
CA ARG A 55 6.84 -13.60 1.44
C ARG A 55 5.45 -14.21 1.47
N VAL A 56 5.28 -15.44 1.94
CA VAL A 56 3.94 -16.02 2.18
C VAL A 56 3.20 -15.20 3.24
N HIS A 57 3.87 -14.87 4.35
CA HIS A 57 3.30 -14.00 5.38
C HIS A 57 2.92 -12.61 4.83
N ASP A 58 3.82 -11.96 4.09
CA ASP A 58 3.55 -10.65 3.47
C ASP A 58 2.43 -10.72 2.42
N SER A 59 2.34 -11.83 1.68
CA SER A 59 1.25 -12.08 0.72
C SER A 59 -0.11 -12.13 1.42
N VAL A 60 -0.20 -12.69 2.63
CA VAL A 60 -1.44 -12.69 3.41
C VAL A 60 -1.79 -11.26 3.83
N ALA A 61 -0.81 -10.50 4.33
CA ALA A 61 -1.03 -9.12 4.76
C ALA A 61 -1.52 -8.22 3.62
N ILE A 62 -0.88 -8.25 2.45
CA ILE A 62 -1.29 -7.43 1.31
C ILE A 62 -2.62 -7.88 0.72
N THR A 63 -2.91 -9.19 0.70
CA THR A 63 -4.21 -9.71 0.26
C THR A 63 -5.34 -9.23 1.16
N ASN A 64 -5.14 -9.25 2.47
CA ASN A 64 -6.12 -8.72 3.43
C ASN A 64 -6.37 -7.22 3.21
N THR A 65 -5.32 -6.44 2.94
CA THR A 65 -5.42 -5.01 2.64
C THR A 65 -6.17 -4.75 1.33
N ILE A 66 -5.87 -5.48 0.25
CA ILE A 66 -6.61 -5.35 -1.01
C ILE A 66 -8.07 -5.72 -0.81
N ASN A 67 -8.35 -6.81 -0.10
CA ASN A 67 -9.72 -7.22 0.17
C ASN A 67 -10.44 -6.10 0.93
N ARG A 68 -9.84 -5.54 1.99
CA ARG A 68 -10.42 -4.40 2.72
C ARG A 68 -10.66 -3.20 1.81
N TRP A 69 -9.67 -2.81 1.00
CA TRP A 69 -9.78 -1.75 0.01
C TRP A 69 -10.93 -2.00 -0.98
N ALA A 70 -11.06 -3.23 -1.47
CA ALA A 70 -12.11 -3.64 -2.38
C ALA A 70 -13.51 -3.53 -1.74
N HIS A 71 -13.65 -3.94 -0.48
CA HIS A 71 -14.90 -3.84 0.28
C HIS A 71 -15.25 -2.40 0.69
N LYS A 72 -14.26 -1.51 0.82
CA LYS A 72 -14.45 -0.09 1.18
C LYS A 72 -14.56 0.84 -0.04
N GLY A 73 -14.82 0.29 -1.22
CA GLY A 73 -15.18 1.05 -2.42
C GLY A 73 -14.05 1.31 -3.41
N ARG A 74 -12.90 0.61 -3.30
CA ARG A 74 -11.81 0.65 -4.28
C ARG A 74 -11.29 2.08 -4.59
N ARG A 75 -11.27 2.95 -3.58
CA ARG A 75 -10.90 4.36 -3.78
C ARG A 75 -9.41 4.48 -4.12
N ILE A 76 -9.13 5.14 -5.24
CA ILE A 76 -7.77 5.53 -5.67
C ILE A 76 -7.75 7.06 -5.70
N PHE A 77 -6.77 7.64 -5.02
CA PHE A 77 -6.43 9.04 -5.14
C PHE A 77 -5.12 9.14 -5.92
N ASP A 78 -5.19 9.72 -7.12
CA ASP A 78 -4.02 9.90 -7.97
C ASP A 78 -3.32 11.22 -7.63
N PHE A 79 -2.12 11.13 -7.06
CA PHE A 79 -1.26 12.27 -6.76
C PHE A 79 -0.04 12.34 -7.67
N SER A 80 0.01 11.57 -8.77
CA SER A 80 1.20 11.47 -9.62
C SER A 80 1.77 12.83 -10.04
N ALA A 81 0.92 13.74 -10.53
CA ALA A 81 1.34 15.08 -10.90
C ALA A 81 1.88 15.90 -9.71
N LEU A 82 1.18 15.88 -8.57
CA LEU A 82 1.63 16.60 -7.36
C LEU A 82 2.96 16.03 -6.83
N MET A 83 3.12 14.71 -6.85
CA MET A 83 4.32 14.07 -6.33
C MET A 83 5.52 14.26 -7.26
N GLU A 84 5.30 14.40 -8.58
CA GLU A 84 6.32 14.77 -9.55
C GLU A 84 6.91 16.16 -9.27
N GLU A 85 6.07 17.15 -8.92
CA GLU A 85 6.53 18.47 -8.48
C GLU A 85 7.37 18.42 -7.19
N LEU A 86 7.23 17.34 -6.41
CA LEU A 86 7.92 17.12 -5.15
C LEU A 86 9.10 16.16 -5.26
N ALA A 87 9.50 15.69 -6.45
CA ALA A 87 10.52 14.67 -6.61
C ALA A 87 11.84 15.03 -5.88
N ASP A 88 12.29 16.28 -6.04
CA ASP A 88 13.53 16.80 -5.45
C ASP A 88 13.34 17.47 -4.08
N ALA A 89 12.12 17.46 -3.54
CA ALA A 89 11.82 18.11 -2.26
C ALA A 89 12.46 17.31 -1.10
N THR A 90 13.48 17.90 -0.47
CA THR A 90 14.25 17.29 0.64
C THR A 90 13.72 17.65 2.02
N ALA A 91 12.97 18.75 2.15
CA ALA A 91 12.42 19.24 3.41
C ALA A 91 10.91 19.52 3.26
N ILE A 92 10.09 18.57 3.70
CA ILE A 92 8.64 18.76 3.85
C ILE A 92 8.37 18.82 5.34
N GLU A 93 8.01 20.00 5.84
CA GLU A 93 7.68 20.18 7.25
C GLU A 93 6.29 19.64 7.56
N PHE A 94 6.21 18.76 8.57
CA PHE A 94 4.96 18.13 8.97
C PHE A 94 4.82 18.13 10.50
N ASN A 95 3.95 19.01 11.01
CA ASN A 95 3.76 19.17 12.46
C ASN A 95 2.62 18.30 13.01
N SER A 96 1.56 18.09 12.22
CA SER A 96 0.43 17.23 12.58
C SER A 96 -0.40 16.88 11.35
N LEU A 97 -1.20 15.81 11.48
CA LEU A 97 -2.29 15.52 10.54
C LEU A 97 -3.41 16.54 10.74
N PRO A 98 -4.09 16.96 9.66
CA PRO A 98 -5.27 17.82 9.78
C PRO A 98 -6.40 17.09 10.52
N ASP A 99 -7.13 17.86 11.33
CA ASP A 99 -8.34 17.38 12.00
C ASP A 99 -9.41 17.08 10.95
N GLY A 100 -9.94 15.86 11.00
CA GLY A 100 -10.93 15.42 10.03
C GLY A 100 -11.17 13.93 10.06
N THR A 101 -11.85 13.47 9.03
CA THR A 101 -12.09 12.05 8.79
C THR A 101 -11.38 11.61 7.52
N TYR A 102 -10.86 10.39 7.54
CA TYR A 102 -10.23 9.75 6.39
C TYR A 102 -11.13 8.61 5.92
N PRO A 103 -11.14 8.25 4.62
CA PRO A 103 -11.79 7.04 4.18
C PRO A 103 -11.24 5.82 4.92
N ALA A 104 -12.09 4.85 5.26
CA ALA A 104 -11.70 3.68 6.03
C ALA A 104 -10.53 2.89 5.40
N CYS A 105 -10.47 2.82 4.07
CA CYS A 105 -9.35 2.25 3.32
C CYS A 105 -9.28 2.85 1.92
N PHE A 106 -8.08 3.22 1.46
CA PHE A 106 -7.84 3.78 0.13
C PHE A 106 -6.40 3.55 -0.33
N TYR A 107 -6.16 3.74 -1.63
CA TYR A 107 -4.83 3.75 -2.22
C TYR A 107 -4.48 5.16 -2.69
N ALA A 108 -3.37 5.71 -2.20
CA ALA A 108 -2.80 6.96 -2.71
C ALA A 108 -1.67 6.61 -3.69
N HIS A 109 -1.84 6.96 -4.96
CA HIS A 109 -0.86 6.71 -6.01
C HIS A 109 0.13 7.87 -6.09
N PHE A 110 1.43 7.56 -6.05
CA PHE A 110 2.50 8.56 -6.18
C PHE A 110 3.05 8.66 -7.60
N GLY A 111 2.95 7.59 -8.40
CA GLY A 111 3.56 7.55 -9.73
C GLY A 111 5.09 7.43 -9.70
N TYR A 112 5.68 7.14 -10.85
CA TYR A 112 7.14 7.03 -11.00
C TYR A 112 7.82 8.40 -10.96
N GLY A 113 7.11 9.45 -11.38
CA GLY A 113 7.58 10.84 -11.36
C GLY A 113 7.91 11.36 -9.95
N ALA A 114 7.42 10.70 -8.89
CA ALA A 114 7.71 11.07 -7.50
C ALA A 114 9.18 10.95 -7.08
N GLY A 115 10.05 10.38 -7.92
CA GLY A 115 11.48 10.25 -7.63
C GLY A 115 11.82 9.22 -6.54
N LEU A 116 10.87 8.37 -6.15
CA LEU A 116 10.99 7.44 -5.03
C LEU A 116 11.63 6.09 -5.44
N TYR A 117 12.82 6.14 -6.04
CA TYR A 117 13.55 4.96 -6.49
C TYR A 117 14.28 4.25 -5.34
N LEU A 118 14.29 2.91 -5.36
CA LEU A 118 15.07 2.14 -4.40
C LEU A 118 16.57 2.31 -4.70
N LYS A 119 17.39 2.49 -3.65
CA LYS A 119 18.82 2.85 -3.79
C LYS A 119 19.63 1.87 -4.62
N ASN A 120 19.30 0.58 -4.54
CA ASN A 120 20.05 -0.48 -5.22
C ASN A 120 19.36 -0.96 -6.52
N GLU A 121 18.18 -0.45 -6.84
CA GLU A 121 17.33 -0.94 -7.93
C GLU A 121 16.63 0.26 -8.59
N MET A 122 17.36 0.93 -9.50
CA MET A 122 16.90 2.15 -10.16
C MET A 122 15.68 1.94 -11.08
N ASP A 123 15.35 0.68 -11.39
CA ASP A 123 14.16 0.29 -12.14
C ASP A 123 12.93 0.06 -11.23
N ARG A 124 13.10 0.13 -9.90
CA ARG A 124 12.04 -0.08 -8.91
C ARG A 124 11.81 1.17 -8.08
N TYR A 125 10.55 1.44 -7.79
CA TYR A 125 10.14 2.66 -7.11
C TYR A 125 8.92 2.44 -6.23
N VAL A 126 8.78 3.26 -5.19
CA VAL A 126 7.58 3.29 -4.35
C VAL A 126 6.44 3.95 -5.12
N SER A 127 5.51 3.14 -5.61
CA SER A 127 4.44 3.58 -6.51
C SER A 127 3.24 4.21 -5.82
N GLY A 128 3.14 4.03 -4.50
CA GLY A 128 2.02 4.50 -3.71
C GLY A 128 1.95 3.81 -2.36
N VAL A 129 0.85 4.08 -1.67
CA VAL A 129 0.59 3.58 -0.33
C VAL A 129 -0.88 3.21 -0.16
N TYR A 130 -1.14 2.06 0.44
CA TYR A 130 -2.45 1.76 1.01
C TYR A 130 -2.52 2.35 2.40
N VAL A 131 -3.58 3.09 2.68
CA VAL A 131 -3.85 3.61 4.02
C VAL A 131 -5.16 3.01 4.52
N THR A 132 -5.13 2.48 5.73
CA THR A 132 -6.31 1.96 6.42
C THR A 132 -6.48 2.70 7.74
N SER A 133 -7.65 3.31 7.93
CA SER A 133 -8.05 3.83 9.24
C SER A 133 -8.54 2.66 10.09
N LEU A 134 -7.93 2.50 11.25
CA LEU A 134 -8.33 1.53 12.26
C LEU A 134 -8.99 2.32 13.40
N GLU A 135 -10.27 2.06 13.60
CA GLU A 135 -11.02 2.58 14.74
C GLU A 135 -11.08 1.44 15.75
N GLU A 136 -10.12 1.44 16.67
CA GLU A 136 -10.12 0.58 17.86
C GLU A 136 -10.55 1.43 19.06
N ASP A 137 -11.25 0.83 20.02
CA ASP A 137 -12.06 1.52 21.04
C ASP A 137 -11.27 2.54 21.90
N ASP A 138 -9.94 2.39 22.02
CA ASP A 138 -9.11 3.25 22.87
C ASP A 138 -8.20 4.23 22.11
N GLU A 139 -7.72 3.91 20.89
CA GLU A 139 -6.87 4.81 20.10
C GLU A 139 -7.03 4.65 18.57
N PRO A 140 -7.56 5.68 17.87
CA PRO A 140 -7.59 5.71 16.42
C PRO A 140 -6.18 5.66 15.81
N SER A 141 -5.93 4.68 14.94
CA SER A 141 -4.65 4.50 14.27
C SER A 141 -4.77 4.50 12.75
N LEU A 142 -3.63 4.68 12.08
CA LEU A 142 -3.49 4.55 10.63
C LEU A 142 -2.46 3.47 10.33
N SER A 143 -2.84 2.52 9.49
CA SER A 143 -1.92 1.54 8.92
C SER A 143 -1.54 1.94 7.49
N PHE A 144 -0.25 1.94 7.21
CA PHE A 144 0.36 2.24 5.92
C PHE A 144 0.99 0.98 5.36
N ILE A 145 0.73 0.68 4.09
CA ILE A 145 1.47 -0.33 3.32
C ILE A 145 1.99 0.31 2.05
N PHE A 146 3.29 0.60 2.03
CA PHE A 146 3.98 1.12 0.87
C PHE A 146 4.22 0.00 -0.13
N SER A 147 3.84 0.25 -1.38
CA SER A 147 3.94 -0.73 -2.46
C SER A 147 4.95 -0.34 -3.51
N VAL A 148 5.84 -1.26 -3.86
CA VAL A 148 6.85 -1.06 -4.90
C VAL A 148 6.30 -1.50 -6.26
N ASN A 149 6.71 -0.82 -7.32
CA ASN A 149 6.46 -1.22 -8.70
C ASN A 149 7.75 -1.10 -9.52
N SER A 150 7.77 -1.70 -10.71
CA SER A 150 8.88 -1.59 -11.66
C SER A 150 8.53 -0.64 -12.81
N LEU A 151 9.53 0.07 -13.34
CA LEU A 151 9.38 1.00 -14.47
C LEU A 151 9.00 0.28 -15.77
N ASP A 152 9.72 -0.79 -16.08
CA ASP A 152 9.44 -1.64 -17.25
C ASP A 152 9.25 -3.09 -16.79
N PRO A 153 8.09 -3.40 -16.22
CA PRO A 153 7.85 -4.73 -15.71
C PRO A 153 7.74 -5.74 -16.85
N LEU A 154 8.42 -6.89 -16.67
CA LEU A 154 8.18 -8.04 -17.53
C LEU A 154 6.69 -8.42 -17.53
N PRO A 155 6.15 -8.84 -18.69
CA PRO A 155 4.81 -9.44 -18.72
C PRO A 155 4.73 -10.62 -17.76
N LEU A 156 3.67 -10.68 -16.93
CA LEU A 156 3.50 -11.72 -15.91
C LEU A 156 3.63 -13.14 -16.49
N GLN A 157 3.20 -13.35 -17.74
CA GLN A 157 3.29 -14.62 -18.43
C GLN A 157 4.74 -15.08 -18.65
N LYS A 158 5.70 -14.14 -18.72
CA LYS A 158 7.13 -14.40 -18.90
C LYS A 158 7.91 -14.45 -17.59
N MET A 159 7.34 -13.98 -16.48
CA MET A 159 7.98 -14.00 -15.17
C MET A 159 7.92 -15.40 -14.55
N SER A 160 8.93 -15.77 -13.75
CA SER A 160 8.88 -16.96 -12.92
C SER A 160 7.95 -16.76 -11.72
N MET A 161 7.47 -17.85 -11.10
CA MET A 161 6.67 -17.77 -9.87
C MET A 161 7.42 -17.08 -8.71
N PRO A 162 8.72 -17.38 -8.45
CA PRO A 162 9.56 -16.59 -7.55
C PRO A 162 9.54 -15.08 -7.83
N ASP A 163 9.70 -14.66 -9.08
CA ASP A 163 9.79 -13.23 -9.41
C ASP A 163 8.45 -12.53 -9.21
N ILE A 164 7.34 -13.17 -9.59
CA ILE A 164 5.99 -12.63 -9.32
C ILE A 164 5.78 -12.50 -7.81
N MET A 165 6.22 -13.48 -7.01
CA MET A 165 6.14 -13.42 -5.56
C MET A 165 6.97 -12.27 -5.00
N ARG A 166 8.23 -12.09 -5.47
CA ARG A 166 9.08 -10.98 -5.04
C ARG A 166 8.46 -9.63 -5.35
N GLU A 167 8.03 -9.43 -6.58
CA GLU A 167 7.46 -8.17 -7.04
C GLU A 167 6.20 -7.82 -6.26
N ARG A 168 5.28 -8.78 -6.09
CA ARG A 168 3.97 -8.54 -5.46
C ARG A 168 4.03 -8.36 -3.94
N THR A 169 5.10 -8.85 -3.31
CA THR A 169 5.29 -8.80 -1.86
C THR A 169 6.37 -7.83 -1.43
N CYS A 170 6.97 -7.07 -2.34
CA CYS A 170 7.92 -6.02 -1.96
C CYS A 170 7.18 -4.81 -1.40
N LEU A 171 7.17 -4.71 -0.08
CA LEU A 171 6.40 -3.71 0.66
C LEU A 171 7.06 -3.35 1.99
N ALA A 172 6.63 -2.22 2.54
CA ALA A 172 6.93 -1.81 3.91
C ALA A 172 5.63 -1.42 4.61
N ARG A 173 5.46 -1.87 5.87
CA ARG A 173 4.24 -1.73 6.65
C ARG A 173 4.54 -1.11 7.99
N ILE A 174 3.67 -0.19 8.38
CA ILE A 174 3.71 0.42 9.70
C ILE A 174 2.29 0.80 10.11
N ALA A 175 2.00 0.74 11.41
CA ALA A 175 0.76 1.23 11.97
C ALA A 175 1.12 2.19 13.10
N VAL A 176 0.46 3.35 13.14
CA VAL A 176 0.80 4.44 14.05
C VAL A 176 -0.46 5.07 14.62
N SER A 177 -0.36 5.60 15.83
CA SER A 177 -1.45 6.37 16.45
C SER A 177 -1.68 7.68 15.68
N LYS A 178 -2.94 8.08 15.47
CA LYS A 178 -3.25 9.40 14.89
C LYS A 178 -2.77 10.55 15.78
N LYS A 179 -2.61 10.30 17.08
CA LYS A 179 -2.13 11.29 18.07
C LYS A 179 -0.62 11.52 17.97
N ASP A 180 0.13 10.53 17.48
CA ASP A 180 1.58 10.58 17.37
C ASP A 180 2.05 10.04 16.02
N ILE A 181 1.88 10.86 14.99
CA ILE A 181 2.31 10.51 13.63
C ILE A 181 3.85 10.47 13.49
N SER A 182 4.58 10.97 14.49
CA SER A 182 6.06 10.97 14.48
C SER A 182 6.64 9.55 14.53
N GLN A 183 5.84 8.58 15.02
CA GLN A 183 6.13 7.14 14.99
C GLN A 183 6.51 6.64 13.59
N LEU A 184 6.00 7.26 12.52
CA LEU A 184 6.37 6.91 11.15
C LEU A 184 7.86 7.13 10.82
N PHE A 185 8.57 7.88 11.65
CA PHE A 185 9.98 8.22 11.47
C PHE A 185 10.90 7.63 12.54
N THR A 186 10.33 7.16 13.66
CA THR A 186 11.09 6.65 14.81
C THR A 186 10.98 5.12 14.95
N GLU A 187 9.89 4.53 14.48
CA GLU A 187 9.70 3.08 14.50
C GLU A 187 10.25 2.41 13.24
N VAL A 188 10.65 1.15 13.38
CA VAL A 188 11.14 0.33 12.27
C VAL A 188 9.94 -0.35 11.60
N PRO A 189 9.67 -0.07 10.31
CA PRO A 189 8.58 -0.73 9.59
C PRO A 189 8.88 -2.22 9.37
N ILE A 190 7.82 -3.02 9.22
CA ILE A 190 7.89 -4.44 8.90
C ILE A 190 7.78 -4.60 7.37
N GLY A 191 8.66 -5.36 6.74
CA GLY A 191 8.58 -5.61 5.30
C GLY A 191 9.90 -6.05 4.67
N ASP A 192 10.05 -5.80 3.37
CA ASP A 192 11.26 -6.15 2.64
C ASP A 192 12.46 -5.31 3.12
N PRO A 193 13.59 -5.95 3.48
CA PRO A 193 14.81 -5.27 3.93
C PRO A 193 15.25 -4.14 2.99
N GLU A 194 15.13 -4.36 1.68
CA GLU A 194 15.49 -3.40 0.62
C GLU A 194 14.70 -2.09 0.69
N LEU A 195 13.50 -2.08 1.28
CA LEU A 195 12.68 -0.89 1.42
C LEU A 195 12.75 -0.31 2.84
N VAL A 196 12.67 -1.16 3.87
CA VAL A 196 12.56 -0.69 5.27
C VAL A 196 13.81 0.02 5.79
N VAL A 197 15.00 -0.31 5.27
CA VAL A 197 16.26 0.39 5.62
C VAL A 197 16.64 1.48 4.63
N ASP A 198 15.86 1.66 3.57
CA ASP A 198 16.18 2.57 2.48
C ASP A 198 15.72 4.01 2.82
N PRO A 199 16.56 5.04 2.61
CA PRO A 199 16.17 6.44 2.76
C PRO A 199 14.87 6.82 2.01
N VAL A 200 14.57 6.11 0.91
CA VAL A 200 13.33 6.27 0.14
C VAL A 200 12.08 6.01 0.97
N TYR A 201 12.13 5.16 2.00
CA TYR A 201 11.00 4.93 2.90
C TYR A 201 10.59 6.24 3.59
N ARG A 202 11.57 6.99 4.12
CA ARG A 202 11.31 8.28 4.78
C ARG A 202 10.72 9.29 3.80
N ALA A 203 11.23 9.32 2.56
CA ALA A 203 10.68 10.18 1.52
C ALA A 203 9.23 9.78 1.19
N ALA A 204 8.96 8.49 0.99
CA ALA A 204 7.62 7.96 0.72
C ALA A 204 6.63 8.25 1.84
N THR A 205 7.06 8.14 3.10
CA THR A 205 6.28 8.55 4.28
C THR A 205 5.88 10.02 4.21
N LEU A 206 6.81 10.93 3.89
CA LEU A 206 6.47 12.34 3.69
C LEU A 206 5.43 12.55 2.58
N ARG A 207 5.53 11.80 1.47
CA ARG A 207 4.56 11.88 0.36
C ARG A 207 3.19 11.33 0.78
N ALA A 208 3.15 10.28 1.60
CA ALA A 208 1.91 9.79 2.19
C ALA A 208 1.25 10.84 3.08
N LEU A 209 2.02 11.55 3.91
CA LEU A 209 1.52 12.63 4.77
C LEU A 209 0.99 13.82 3.96
N VAL A 210 1.67 14.19 2.87
CA VAL A 210 1.15 15.19 1.91
C VAL A 210 -0.16 14.73 1.29
N ALA A 211 -0.25 13.47 0.83
CA ALA A 211 -1.48 12.92 0.28
C ALA A 211 -2.64 12.95 1.29
N LEU A 212 -2.39 12.60 2.56
CA LEU A 212 -3.38 12.66 3.62
C LEU A 212 -3.97 14.06 3.82
N ARG A 213 -3.13 15.11 3.75
CA ARG A 213 -3.61 16.50 3.84
C ARG A 213 -4.61 16.88 2.75
N HIS A 214 -4.54 16.26 1.58
CA HIS A 214 -5.45 16.52 0.46
C HIS A 214 -6.69 15.64 0.48
N ILE A 215 -6.65 14.50 1.18
CA ILE A 215 -7.77 13.55 1.26
C ILE A 215 -8.73 13.88 2.40
N VAL A 216 -8.23 14.50 3.47
CA VAL A 216 -9.00 14.71 4.70
C VAL A 216 -10.33 15.41 4.41
N THR A 217 -11.43 14.82 4.86
CA THR A 217 -12.73 15.50 4.88
C THR A 217 -12.82 16.27 6.19
N PRO A 218 -13.07 17.59 6.14
CA PRO A 218 -13.30 18.38 7.36
C PRO A 218 -14.40 17.73 8.21
N LYS A 219 -14.22 17.70 9.53
CA LYS A 219 -15.36 17.42 10.41
C LYS A 219 -16.33 18.58 10.21
N LEU A 220 -17.53 18.28 9.70
CA LEU A 220 -18.63 19.22 9.84
C LEU A 220 -18.79 19.42 11.34
N GLU A 221 -18.54 20.63 11.83
CA GLU A 221 -18.96 20.99 13.18
C GLU A 221 -20.45 20.65 13.25
N GLU A 222 -20.83 19.76 14.17
CA GLU A 222 -22.25 19.54 14.43
C GLU A 222 -22.84 20.91 14.76
N GLU A 223 -23.71 21.43 13.88
CA GLU A 223 -24.54 22.61 14.15
C GLU A 223 -25.54 22.27 15.27
N ASN A 224 -25.04 22.07 16.49
CA ASN A 224 -25.80 22.03 17.72
C ASN A 224 -25.58 23.37 18.43
N ASP A 225 -26.42 24.37 18.10
CA ASP A 225 -26.93 25.39 19.05
C ASP A 225 -27.66 26.59 18.42
N ARG A 226 -28.30 26.48 17.24
CA ARG A 226 -29.16 27.57 16.71
C ARG A 226 -30.66 27.30 16.62
N TYR A 227 -31.14 26.12 17.03
CA TYR A 227 -32.58 25.83 17.06
C TYR A 227 -33.23 25.77 18.45
N THR A 228 -32.54 26.19 19.52
CA THR A 228 -33.09 26.27 20.90
C THR A 228 -33.51 27.69 21.35
N ALA A 229 -33.65 28.68 20.45
CA ALA A 229 -33.96 30.06 20.83
C ALA A 229 -35.20 30.73 20.17
N PHE A 230 -36.15 29.98 19.59
CA PHE A 230 -37.45 30.55 19.15
C PHE A 230 -38.66 29.70 19.55
N GLY A 231 -38.66 29.26 20.82
CA GLY A 231 -39.77 28.50 21.41
C GLY A 231 -40.20 28.97 22.80
N ARG A 232 -40.04 30.26 23.12
CA ARG A 232 -40.71 30.92 24.25
C ARG A 232 -40.94 32.40 23.94
N MET A 233 -42.16 32.73 23.53
CA MET A 233 -42.91 33.98 23.73
C MET A 233 -43.90 34.13 22.58
N TRP A 234 -45.09 33.55 22.70
CA TRP A 234 -46.37 34.19 23.07
C TRP A 234 -47.48 33.15 22.86
#